data_AF-A0A4V6JGZ6-F1
#
_entry.id   AF-A0A4V6JGZ6-F1
#
_cell.length_a   1.000
_cell.length_b   1.000
_cell.length_c   1.000
_cell.angle_alpha   90.00
_cell.angle_beta   90.00
_cell.angle_gamma   90.00
#
_symmetry.space_group_name_H-M   'P 1'
#
loop_
_entity.id
_entity.type
_entity.pdbx_description
1 polymer ?
#
loop_
_entity_poly.entity_id
_entity_poly.type
_entity_poly.pdbx_seq_one_letter_code
_entity_poly.pdbx_strand_id
1 'polypeptide(L)'
;MTAAAAPAGGKTSATYARGVLDILLASDADGKLTATAQEVSDAVLALTDSLVTVLPGADTGKVSPFSVVLSGGQDEPFPLNTPVAVVGGTQMRALGSAGTIPPAVQEIADQTNALIVIVRVEDNEQPVTVSTEEKEPITAEDEQRLLSDQIFNIDIRANILAGISAWSSSESVNGYRPRILIAPGFSEDDGIGKGLETAAEKLRAVAYLDCASMATLPEVVQRRQMYGGRVELLRPRVQKVNASGELEFRPYSAFAAGLRARIDLEKGWWWSKSNQDINSILGLEQVDEFILGDPNCEANLLNMQNVSTIIRRTGTSIGATACASIIPSGVSSRFAATADVIEDSIQNTVMIYKRPATG
;
A
#
# COMPACT_ATOMS: atom_id res chain seq x y z
N MET A 1 -8.77 20.79 -8.97
CA MET A 1 -9.68 21.69 -9.70
C MET A 1 -10.11 22.78 -8.76
N THR A 2 -9.92 24.03 -9.15
CA THR A 2 -10.39 25.18 -8.37
C THR A 2 -11.31 26.02 -9.24
N ALA A 3 -12.42 26.50 -8.68
CA ALA A 3 -13.35 27.41 -9.34
C ALA A 3 -13.46 28.67 -8.49
N ALA A 4 -13.03 29.80 -9.05
CA ALA A 4 -13.01 31.10 -8.39
C ALA A 4 -13.89 32.11 -9.16
N ALA A 5 -14.43 33.11 -8.46
CA ALA A 5 -15.19 34.18 -9.09
C ALA A 5 -14.28 35.03 -10.00
N ALA A 6 -14.70 35.28 -11.24
CA ALA A 6 -14.02 36.22 -12.11
C ALA A 6 -14.17 37.67 -11.58
N PRO A 7 -13.21 38.57 -11.87
CA PRO A 7 -13.38 40.00 -11.62
C PRO A 7 -14.63 40.54 -12.34
N ALA A 8 -15.24 41.60 -11.79
CA ALA A 8 -16.55 42.10 -12.24
C ALA A 8 -16.65 42.27 -13.77
N GLY A 9 -17.64 41.62 -14.38
CA GLY A 9 -17.82 41.57 -15.84
C GLY A 9 -16.97 40.52 -16.57
N GLY A 10 -16.27 39.65 -15.86
CA GLY A 10 -15.45 38.58 -16.41
C GLY A 10 -16.28 37.42 -16.96
N LYS A 11 -15.80 36.78 -18.03
CA LYS A 11 -16.42 35.60 -18.66
C LYS A 11 -15.95 34.31 -18.01
N THR A 12 -16.73 33.25 -18.13
CA THR A 12 -16.32 31.91 -17.69
C THR A 12 -15.15 31.42 -18.55
N SER A 13 -14.05 31.02 -17.93
CA SER A 13 -12.88 30.49 -18.62
C SER A 13 -12.19 29.43 -17.78
N ALA A 14 -11.67 28.39 -18.42
CA ALA A 14 -10.87 27.37 -17.77
C ALA A 14 -9.43 27.42 -18.28
N THR A 15 -8.47 27.25 -17.38
CA THR A 15 -7.05 27.10 -17.69
C THR A 15 -6.53 25.85 -17.02
N TYR A 16 -5.80 25.02 -17.77
CA TYR A 16 -5.14 23.84 -17.23
C TYR A 16 -3.64 24.05 -17.25
N ALA A 17 -3.00 24.07 -16.07
CA ALA A 17 -1.56 24.23 -15.95
C ALA A 17 -1.02 23.40 -14.78
N ARG A 18 0.09 22.69 -15.00
CA ARG A 18 0.80 21.92 -13.97
C ARG A 18 -0.10 20.94 -13.19
N GLY A 19 -1.06 20.29 -13.85
CA GLY A 19 -1.98 19.34 -13.21
C GLY A 19 -3.16 19.97 -12.46
N VAL A 20 -3.28 21.30 -12.48
CA VAL A 20 -4.38 22.02 -11.83
C VAL A 20 -5.28 22.64 -12.90
N LEU A 21 -6.57 22.29 -12.82
CA LEU A 21 -7.63 22.94 -13.59
C LEU A 21 -8.17 24.12 -12.77
N ASP A 22 -7.90 25.33 -13.23
CA ASP A 22 -8.42 26.58 -12.65
C ASP A 22 -9.55 27.12 -13.53
N ILE A 23 -10.69 27.37 -12.92
CA ILE A 23 -11.89 27.87 -13.59
C ILE A 23 -12.25 29.22 -12.99
N LEU A 24 -12.35 30.22 -13.85
CA LEU A 24 -12.93 31.51 -13.51
C LEU A 24 -14.41 31.45 -13.87
N LEU A 25 -15.29 31.67 -12.88
CA LEU A 25 -16.74 31.69 -13.03
C LEU A 25 -17.19 33.10 -13.40
N ALA A 26 -18.02 33.24 -14.44
CA ALA A 26 -18.57 34.54 -14.84
C ALA A 26 -19.28 35.28 -13.70
N SER A 27 -19.04 36.59 -13.63
CA SER A 27 -19.66 37.52 -12.69
C SER A 27 -20.22 38.74 -13.41
N ASP A 28 -21.34 39.27 -12.91
CA ASP A 28 -21.94 40.50 -13.43
C ASP A 28 -21.14 41.76 -13.02
N ALA A 29 -21.60 42.94 -13.46
CA ALA A 29 -20.94 44.22 -13.19
C ALA A 29 -20.90 44.60 -11.69
N ASP A 30 -21.74 43.94 -10.87
CA ASP A 30 -21.82 44.11 -9.42
C ASP A 30 -21.07 43.00 -8.66
N GLY A 31 -20.37 42.10 -9.37
CA GLY A 31 -19.57 41.02 -8.80
C GLY A 31 -20.37 39.80 -8.34
N LYS A 32 -21.64 39.68 -8.73
CA LYS A 32 -22.49 38.53 -8.41
C LYS A 32 -22.31 37.43 -9.45
N LEU A 33 -22.20 36.19 -8.99
CA LEU A 33 -21.96 35.02 -9.84
C LEU A 33 -23.16 34.71 -10.74
N THR A 34 -22.89 34.62 -12.05
CA THR A 34 -23.86 34.28 -13.09
C THR A 34 -23.53 33.00 -13.84
N ALA A 35 -22.37 32.39 -13.61
CA ALA A 35 -21.93 31.18 -14.31
C ALA A 35 -22.93 30.02 -14.19
N THR A 36 -23.33 29.49 -15.34
CA THR A 36 -24.16 28.28 -15.42
C THR A 36 -23.29 27.02 -15.53
N ALA A 37 -23.81 25.86 -15.12
CA ALA A 37 -23.08 24.60 -15.22
C ALA A 37 -22.69 24.26 -16.68
N GLN A 38 -23.54 24.61 -17.65
CA GLN A 38 -23.25 24.45 -19.08
C GLN A 38 -22.07 25.31 -19.56
N GLU A 39 -22.00 26.58 -19.14
CA GLU A 39 -20.87 27.45 -19.51
C GLU A 39 -19.54 26.95 -18.93
N VAL A 40 -19.59 26.33 -17.76
CA VAL A 40 -18.40 25.71 -17.13
C VAL A 40 -18.01 24.43 -17.86
N SER A 41 -18.96 23.57 -18.23
CA SER A 41 -18.66 22.36 -19.01
C SER A 41 -18.07 22.68 -20.37
N ASP A 42 -18.62 23.67 -21.07
CA ASP A 42 -18.14 24.07 -22.39
C ASP A 42 -16.73 24.67 -22.32
N ALA A 43 -16.44 25.47 -21.29
CA ALA A 43 -15.11 26.03 -21.06
C ALA A 43 -14.05 24.96 -20.75
N VAL A 44 -14.42 23.89 -20.04
CA VAL A 44 -13.51 22.78 -19.73
C VAL A 44 -13.33 21.85 -20.94
N LEU A 45 -14.39 21.56 -21.71
CA LEU A 45 -14.32 20.76 -22.94
C LEU A 45 -13.52 21.46 -24.06
N ALA A 46 -13.44 22.79 -24.04
CA ALA A 46 -12.60 23.54 -24.97
C ALA A 46 -11.08 23.36 -24.72
N LEU A 47 -10.66 22.82 -23.57
CA LEU A 47 -9.27 22.52 -23.26
C LEU A 47 -8.90 21.13 -23.78
N THR A 48 -8.19 21.07 -24.92
CA THR A 48 -7.69 19.82 -25.52
C THR A 48 -6.64 19.10 -24.66
N ASP A 49 -5.97 19.83 -23.77
CA ASP A 49 -4.87 19.32 -22.94
C ASP A 49 -5.30 18.98 -21.50
N SER A 50 -6.60 19.01 -21.20
CA SER A 50 -7.09 18.75 -19.84
C SER A 50 -7.21 17.25 -19.56
N LEU A 51 -6.62 16.79 -18.45
CA LEU A 51 -6.78 15.42 -17.92
C LEU A 51 -8.13 15.21 -17.19
N VAL A 52 -9.11 16.10 -17.39
CA VAL A 52 -10.38 16.13 -16.65
C VAL A 52 -11.53 15.97 -17.63
N THR A 53 -12.13 14.79 -17.66
CA THR A 53 -13.27 14.51 -18.53
C THR A 53 -14.57 14.97 -17.86
N VAL A 54 -15.31 15.88 -18.52
CA VAL A 54 -16.63 16.34 -18.04
C VAL A 54 -17.71 15.43 -18.62
N LEU A 55 -18.54 14.84 -17.76
CA LEU A 55 -19.76 14.15 -18.19
C LEU A 55 -20.84 15.21 -18.50
N PRO A 56 -21.53 15.13 -19.65
CA PRO A 56 -22.55 16.10 -20.02
C PRO A 56 -23.78 15.94 -19.12
N GLY A 57 -23.99 16.91 -18.21
CA GLY A 57 -25.21 17.07 -17.43
C GLY A 57 -26.00 18.27 -17.93
N ALA A 58 -27.30 18.10 -18.17
CA ALA A 58 -28.19 19.15 -18.70
C ALA A 58 -28.71 20.13 -17.63
N ASP A 59 -28.01 20.26 -16.50
CA ASP A 59 -28.46 21.08 -15.38
C ASP A 59 -28.19 22.57 -15.61
N THR A 60 -29.19 23.39 -15.32
CA THR A 60 -29.15 24.87 -15.49
C THR A 60 -28.77 25.60 -14.19
N GLY A 61 -28.34 24.87 -13.17
CA GLY A 61 -27.99 25.40 -11.86
C GLY A 61 -26.80 26.36 -11.89
N LYS A 62 -26.83 27.39 -11.03
CA LYS A 62 -25.71 28.30 -10.83
C LYS A 62 -24.58 27.58 -10.08
N VAL A 63 -23.36 27.70 -10.58
CA VAL A 63 -22.18 27.08 -9.97
C VAL A 63 -21.64 28.00 -8.88
N SER A 64 -21.55 27.50 -7.65
CA SER A 64 -20.87 28.20 -6.55
C SER A 64 -19.37 27.91 -6.61
N PRO A 65 -18.49 28.80 -6.11
CA PRO A 65 -17.05 28.55 -6.07
C PRO A 65 -16.77 27.28 -5.26
N PHE A 66 -15.88 26.45 -5.77
CA PHE A 66 -15.50 25.20 -5.10
C PHE A 66 -14.02 24.90 -5.35
N SER A 67 -13.44 24.10 -4.46
CA SER A 67 -12.11 23.54 -4.64
C SER A 67 -12.19 22.06 -4.36
N VAL A 68 -11.92 21.24 -5.37
CA VAL A 68 -11.97 19.78 -5.29
C VAL A 68 -10.65 19.23 -5.81
N VAL A 69 -10.04 18.35 -5.03
CA VAL A 69 -8.96 17.49 -5.52
C VAL A 69 -9.63 16.26 -6.12
N LEU A 70 -9.35 15.94 -7.38
CA LEU A 70 -9.87 14.72 -7.99
C LEU A 70 -9.33 13.53 -7.19
N SER A 71 -10.21 12.65 -6.74
CA SER A 71 -9.91 11.58 -5.79
C SER A 71 -9.02 10.48 -6.38
N GLY A 72 -9.16 10.22 -7.68
CA GLY A 72 -8.27 9.38 -8.46
C GLY A 72 -7.02 10.15 -8.85
N GLY A 73 -5.84 9.62 -8.45
CA GLY A 73 -4.55 10.19 -8.84
C GLY A 73 -4.35 10.30 -10.35
N GLN A 74 -3.18 10.77 -10.76
CA GLN A 74 -2.85 10.82 -12.18
C GLN A 74 -2.51 9.41 -12.67
N ASP A 75 -3.23 8.90 -13.67
CA ASP A 75 -2.96 7.57 -14.24
C ASP A 75 -1.63 7.54 -15.02
N GLU A 76 -1.26 8.65 -15.65
CA GLU A 76 -0.08 8.77 -16.51
C GLU A 76 1.27 8.62 -15.76
N PRO A 77 1.47 9.19 -14.55
CA PRO A 77 2.66 8.93 -13.73
C PRO A 77 2.74 7.53 -13.11
N PHE A 78 1.62 6.81 -13.01
CA PHE A 78 1.53 5.49 -12.38
C PHE A 78 0.82 4.47 -13.29
N PRO A 79 1.49 4.05 -14.37
CA PRO A 79 0.93 3.07 -15.30
C PRO A 79 0.62 1.74 -14.61
N LEU A 80 -0.45 1.09 -15.06
CA LEU A 80 -0.87 -0.22 -14.55
C LEU A 80 0.22 -1.27 -14.74
N ASN A 81 0.37 -2.14 -13.74
CA ASN A 81 1.29 -3.28 -13.71
C ASN A 81 2.75 -2.95 -14.02
N THR A 82 3.15 -1.68 -13.82
CA THR A 82 4.51 -1.22 -14.07
C THR A 82 5.10 -0.68 -12.77
N PRO A 83 6.32 -1.12 -12.39
CA PRO A 83 6.96 -0.61 -11.18
C PRO A 83 7.40 0.84 -11.38
N VAL A 84 7.01 1.72 -10.46
CA VAL A 84 7.40 3.12 -10.42
C VAL A 84 8.10 3.42 -9.10
N ALA A 85 9.32 3.94 -9.16
CA ALA A 85 10.03 4.39 -7.97
C ALA A 85 9.49 5.76 -7.51
N VAL A 86 9.06 5.82 -6.26
CA VAL A 86 8.55 7.02 -5.61
C VAL A 86 9.55 7.50 -4.57
N VAL A 87 9.94 8.77 -4.70
CA VAL A 87 10.86 9.46 -3.79
C VAL A 87 10.26 10.82 -3.40
N GLY A 88 9.95 10.96 -2.11
CA GLY A 88 9.53 12.24 -1.52
C GLY A 88 8.08 12.67 -1.79
N GLY A 89 7.71 13.82 -1.22
CA GLY A 89 6.31 14.25 -1.09
C GLY A 89 5.55 14.58 -2.36
N THR A 90 6.24 15.03 -3.42
CA THR A 90 5.56 15.52 -4.63
C THR A 90 4.93 14.39 -5.44
N GLN A 91 5.65 13.27 -5.59
CA GLN A 91 5.13 12.07 -6.27
C GLN A 91 4.04 11.37 -5.43
N MET A 92 4.14 11.43 -4.10
CA MET A 92 3.08 10.91 -3.21
C MET A 92 1.75 11.64 -3.40
N ARG A 93 1.77 12.96 -3.69
CA ARG A 93 0.53 13.72 -3.99
C ARG A 93 -0.12 13.29 -5.31
N ALA A 94 0.67 12.80 -6.26
CA ALA A 94 0.16 12.37 -7.56
C ALA A 94 -0.61 11.03 -7.49
N LEU A 95 -0.46 10.25 -6.42
CA LEU A 95 -1.22 9.01 -6.18
C LEU A 95 -2.72 9.26 -5.92
N GLY A 96 -3.09 10.48 -5.52
CA GLY A 96 -4.46 10.78 -5.08
C GLY A 96 -4.74 10.25 -3.67
N SER A 97 -6.03 10.22 -3.30
CA SER A 97 -6.49 9.79 -1.98
C SER A 97 -7.36 8.53 -2.01
N ALA A 98 -7.70 8.04 -3.20
CA ALA A 98 -8.52 6.83 -3.37
C ALA A 98 -7.66 5.55 -3.37
N GLY A 99 -8.29 4.43 -3.00
CA GLY A 99 -7.68 3.10 -3.02
C GLY A 99 -6.82 2.77 -1.80
N THR A 100 -6.05 1.70 -1.92
CA THR A 100 -5.29 1.10 -0.81
C THR A 100 -3.82 1.52 -0.74
N ILE A 101 -3.26 2.04 -1.85
CA ILE A 101 -1.85 2.46 -1.93
C ILE A 101 -1.56 3.74 -1.13
N PRO A 102 -2.33 4.84 -1.26
CA PRO A 102 -2.04 6.07 -0.52
C PRO A 102 -1.92 5.89 1.00
N PRO A 103 -2.83 5.18 1.70
CA PRO A 103 -2.66 4.96 3.13
C PRO A 103 -1.43 4.10 3.46
N ALA A 104 -1.11 3.07 2.67
CA ALA A 104 0.08 2.24 2.90
C ALA A 104 1.40 3.04 2.76
N VAL A 105 1.48 3.93 1.77
CA VAL A 105 2.63 4.82 1.58
C VAL A 105 2.75 5.79 2.76
N GLN A 106 1.64 6.34 3.25
CA GLN A 106 1.64 7.19 4.44
C GLN A 106 2.07 6.43 5.70
N GLU A 107 1.65 5.18 5.88
CA GLU A 107 2.04 4.32 7.01
C GLU A 107 3.56 4.02 7.01
N ILE A 108 4.18 3.89 5.84
CA ILE A 108 5.65 3.80 5.71
C ILE A 108 6.31 5.14 6.06
N ALA A 109 5.78 6.24 5.50
CA ALA A 109 6.32 7.59 5.69
C ALA A 109 6.27 8.06 7.16
N ASP A 110 5.27 7.60 7.93
CA ASP A 110 5.17 7.84 9.37
C ASP A 110 6.35 7.26 10.17
N GLN A 111 7.03 6.24 9.63
CA GLN A 111 8.26 5.70 10.22
C GLN A 111 9.49 6.40 9.66
N THR A 112 9.63 6.45 8.32
CA THR A 112 10.76 7.10 7.66
C THR A 112 10.46 7.37 6.18
N ASN A 113 11.16 8.34 5.60
CA ASN A 113 11.12 8.61 4.16
C ASN A 113 11.99 7.61 3.40
N ALA A 114 11.46 6.41 3.15
CA ALA A 114 12.11 5.39 2.35
C ALA A 114 11.87 5.60 0.84
N LEU A 115 12.76 5.03 0.01
CA LEU A 115 12.48 4.85 -1.41
C LEU A 115 11.51 3.67 -1.57
N ILE A 116 10.39 3.90 -2.24
CA ILE A 116 9.32 2.91 -2.39
C ILE A 116 9.14 2.62 -3.88
N VAL A 117 9.05 1.33 -4.25
CA VAL A 117 8.65 0.93 -5.61
C VAL A 117 7.20 0.51 -5.57
N ILE A 118 6.34 1.26 -6.24
CA ILE A 118 4.90 1.02 -6.30
C ILE A 118 4.58 0.33 -7.62
N VAL A 119 3.74 -0.70 -7.56
CA VAL A 119 3.10 -1.27 -8.74
C VAL A 119 1.61 -1.09 -8.55
N ARG A 120 0.99 -0.31 -9.43
CA ARG A 120 -0.46 -0.14 -9.43
C ARG A 120 -1.12 -1.32 -10.12
N VAL A 121 -2.18 -1.82 -9.52
CA VAL A 121 -2.96 -2.96 -10.00
C VAL A 121 -4.39 -2.50 -10.24
N GLU A 122 -5.05 -3.07 -11.24
CA GLU A 122 -6.43 -2.74 -11.58
C GLU A 122 -7.41 -3.33 -10.55
N ASP A 123 -8.34 -2.49 -10.11
CA ASP A 123 -9.41 -2.84 -9.19
C ASP A 123 -10.69 -3.15 -9.98
N ASN A 124 -10.71 -4.34 -10.60
CA ASN A 124 -11.90 -4.83 -11.29
C ASN A 124 -12.84 -5.48 -10.27
N GLU A 125 -13.42 -4.66 -9.40
CA GLU A 125 -14.53 -5.09 -8.58
C GLU A 125 -15.78 -5.21 -9.48
N GLN A 126 -15.90 -6.32 -10.21
CA GLN A 126 -17.20 -6.71 -10.72
C GLN A 126 -18.03 -7.14 -9.52
N PRO A 127 -19.12 -6.43 -9.15
CA PRO A 127 -20.00 -6.93 -8.11
C PRO A 127 -20.54 -8.27 -8.59
N VAL A 128 -20.34 -9.32 -7.80
CA VAL A 128 -21.04 -10.59 -8.01
C VAL A 128 -22.52 -10.32 -7.73
N THR A 129 -23.24 -9.83 -8.74
CA THR A 129 -24.70 -9.79 -8.70
C THR A 129 -25.17 -11.22 -8.89
N VAL A 130 -25.54 -11.88 -7.80
CA VAL A 130 -26.42 -13.04 -7.88
C VAL A 130 -27.76 -12.50 -8.35
N SER A 131 -27.97 -12.44 -9.67
CA SER A 131 -29.28 -12.23 -10.24
C SER A 131 -30.11 -13.46 -9.88
N THR A 132 -30.93 -13.35 -8.84
CA THR A 132 -31.98 -14.31 -8.48
C THR A 132 -33.13 -14.25 -9.49
N GLU A 133 -32.82 -14.44 -10.77
CA GLU A 133 -33.83 -14.66 -11.79
C GLU A 133 -33.45 -15.93 -12.54
N GLU A 134 -34.31 -16.93 -12.38
CA GLU A 134 -34.30 -18.26 -12.98
C GLU A 134 -33.56 -19.37 -12.20
N LYS A 135 -34.38 -20.21 -11.56
CA LYS A 135 -34.02 -21.47 -10.91
C LYS A 135 -33.40 -22.45 -11.92
N GLU A 136 -32.08 -22.50 -12.00
CA GLU A 136 -31.38 -23.76 -12.29
C GLU A 136 -30.81 -24.33 -10.98
N PRO A 137 -30.88 -25.66 -10.77
CA PRO A 137 -30.30 -26.27 -9.58
C PRO A 137 -28.78 -26.09 -9.62
N ILE A 138 -28.27 -25.33 -8.65
CA ILE A 138 -26.84 -25.18 -8.34
C ILE A 138 -26.19 -26.57 -8.32
N THR A 139 -25.23 -26.81 -9.21
CA THR A 139 -24.45 -28.04 -9.18
C THR A 139 -23.43 -27.97 -8.04
N ALA A 140 -23.00 -29.13 -7.51
CA ALA A 140 -22.00 -29.15 -6.44
C ALA A 140 -20.66 -28.49 -6.85
N GLU A 141 -20.39 -28.39 -8.15
CA GLU A 141 -19.23 -27.70 -8.71
C GLU A 141 -19.39 -26.17 -8.66
N ASP A 142 -20.60 -25.65 -8.88
CA ASP A 142 -20.92 -24.22 -8.76
C ASP A 142 -20.92 -23.76 -7.30
N GLU A 143 -21.42 -24.57 -6.36
CA GLU A 143 -21.32 -24.27 -4.93
C GLU A 143 -19.85 -24.18 -4.48
N GLN A 144 -18.99 -25.07 -4.99
CA GLN A 144 -17.56 -25.08 -4.66
C GLN A 144 -16.80 -23.89 -5.29
N ARG A 145 -17.22 -23.43 -6.47
CA ARG A 145 -16.72 -22.20 -7.10
C ARG A 145 -17.15 -20.95 -6.32
N LEU A 146 -18.41 -20.90 -5.90
CA LEU A 146 -18.96 -19.81 -5.08
C LEU A 146 -18.33 -19.74 -3.69
N LEU A 147 -18.03 -20.89 -3.06
CA LEU A 147 -17.28 -20.97 -1.81
C LEU A 147 -15.82 -20.50 -1.95
N SER A 148 -15.19 -20.72 -3.11
CA SER A 148 -13.84 -20.19 -3.40
C SER A 148 -13.83 -18.71 -3.78
N ASP A 149 -14.89 -18.22 -4.42
CA ASP A 149 -15.07 -16.81 -4.81
C ASP A 149 -15.47 -15.92 -3.61
N GLN A 150 -16.05 -16.51 -2.56
CA GLN A 150 -16.52 -15.80 -1.35
C GLN A 150 -15.41 -15.32 -0.40
N ILE A 151 -14.16 -15.78 -0.54
CA ILE A 151 -13.08 -15.45 0.41
C ILE A 151 -12.18 -14.31 -0.11
N PHE A 152 -12.07 -14.14 -1.43
CA PHE A 152 -11.44 -12.98 -2.08
C PHE A 152 -11.76 -13.02 -3.58
N ASN A 153 -12.07 -11.87 -4.21
CA ASN A 153 -12.38 -11.81 -5.64
C ASN A 153 -11.20 -12.38 -6.48
N ILE A 154 -11.49 -13.41 -7.28
CA ILE A 154 -10.49 -14.14 -8.08
C ILE A 154 -9.76 -13.25 -9.09
N ASP A 155 -10.46 -12.27 -9.66
CA ASP A 155 -9.90 -11.33 -10.65
C ASP A 155 -8.91 -10.37 -9.97
N ILE A 156 -9.26 -9.89 -8.77
CA ILE A 156 -8.36 -9.06 -7.95
C ILE A 156 -7.10 -9.84 -7.58
N ARG A 157 -7.24 -11.12 -7.18
CA ARG A 157 -6.08 -11.98 -6.89
C ARG A 157 -5.16 -12.11 -8.10
N ALA A 158 -5.71 -12.39 -9.29
CA ALA A 158 -4.92 -12.53 -10.52
C ALA A 158 -4.17 -11.23 -10.86
N ASN A 159 -4.84 -10.09 -10.75
CA ASN A 159 -4.25 -8.78 -11.00
C ASN A 159 -3.11 -8.49 -10.01
N ILE A 160 -3.27 -8.81 -8.72
CA ILE A 160 -2.21 -8.61 -7.72
C ILE A 160 -1.00 -9.50 -7.98
N LEU A 161 -1.21 -10.77 -8.36
CA LEU A 161 -0.12 -11.68 -8.73
C LEU A 161 0.67 -11.19 -9.95
N ALA A 162 -0.02 -10.60 -10.93
CA ALA A 162 0.62 -9.94 -12.06
C ALA A 162 1.48 -8.74 -11.60
N GLY A 163 0.95 -7.91 -10.68
CA GLY A 163 1.68 -6.81 -10.07
C GLY A 163 2.93 -7.25 -9.28
N ILE A 164 2.82 -8.31 -8.49
CA ILE A 164 3.95 -8.89 -7.74
C ILE A 164 5.06 -9.37 -8.71
N SER A 165 4.66 -10.00 -9.81
CA SER A 165 5.60 -10.49 -10.83
C SER A 165 6.36 -9.34 -11.52
N ALA A 166 5.72 -8.18 -11.65
CA ALA A 166 6.30 -6.98 -12.25
C ALA A 166 7.48 -6.41 -11.46
N TRP A 167 7.61 -6.66 -10.15
CA TRP A 167 8.79 -6.20 -9.40
C TRP A 167 10.11 -6.78 -9.90
N SER A 168 10.08 -7.92 -10.61
CA SER A 168 11.29 -8.48 -11.20
C SER A 168 11.89 -7.63 -12.33
N SER A 169 11.14 -6.71 -12.92
CA SER A 169 11.66 -5.73 -13.88
C SER A 169 12.08 -4.39 -13.23
N SER A 170 11.87 -4.21 -11.93
CA SER A 170 12.11 -2.93 -11.24
C SER A 170 13.55 -2.44 -11.35
N GLU A 171 14.53 -3.35 -11.28
CA GLU A 171 15.95 -2.97 -11.40
C GLU A 171 16.27 -2.44 -12.81
N SER A 172 15.70 -3.04 -13.86
CA SER A 172 15.89 -2.60 -15.24
C SER A 172 15.14 -1.30 -15.56
N VAL A 173 13.94 -1.10 -14.99
CA VAL A 173 13.09 0.05 -15.29
C VAL A 173 13.49 1.26 -14.46
N ASN A 174 13.70 1.08 -13.16
CA ASN A 174 13.89 2.17 -12.20
C ASN A 174 15.33 2.25 -11.66
N GLY A 175 16.18 1.24 -11.91
CA GLY A 175 17.51 1.15 -11.30
C GLY A 175 17.49 0.69 -9.84
N TYR A 176 16.32 0.32 -9.29
CA TYR A 176 16.18 -0.08 -7.89
C TYR A 176 15.59 -1.48 -7.78
N ARG A 177 16.22 -2.32 -6.96
CA ARG A 177 15.75 -3.66 -6.60
C ARG A 177 15.07 -3.61 -5.22
N PRO A 178 13.76 -3.86 -5.11
CA PRO A 178 13.07 -3.84 -3.83
C PRO A 178 13.54 -4.99 -2.92
N ARG A 179 13.77 -4.69 -1.64
CA ARG A 179 14.29 -5.64 -0.62
C ARG A 179 13.28 -6.03 0.44
N ILE A 180 12.17 -5.31 0.52
CA ILE A 180 11.04 -5.59 1.39
C ILE A 180 9.80 -5.58 0.50
N LEU A 181 9.05 -6.68 0.50
CA LEU A 181 7.84 -6.84 -0.31
C LEU A 181 6.62 -6.91 0.62
N ILE A 182 5.60 -6.12 0.29
CA ILE A 182 4.35 -6.05 1.06
C ILE A 182 3.15 -5.96 0.11
N ALA A 183 2.02 -6.53 0.54
CA ALA A 183 0.71 -6.29 -0.07
C ALA A 183 -0.32 -6.04 1.05
N PRO A 184 -0.34 -4.81 1.62
CA PRO A 184 -1.17 -4.51 2.79
C PRO A 184 -2.66 -4.73 2.49
N GLY A 185 -3.31 -5.55 3.31
CA GLY A 185 -4.75 -5.85 3.19
C GLY A 185 -5.09 -6.96 2.19
N PHE A 186 -4.08 -7.43 1.45
CA PHE A 186 -4.21 -8.51 0.47
C PHE A 186 -3.35 -9.73 0.82
N SER A 187 -2.28 -9.54 1.60
CA SER A 187 -1.36 -10.60 2.03
C SER A 187 -1.96 -11.59 3.06
N GLU A 188 -3.20 -11.37 3.48
CA GLU A 188 -4.01 -12.28 4.29
C GLU A 188 -4.55 -13.45 3.44
N ASP A 189 -4.62 -13.29 2.12
CA ASP A 189 -4.88 -14.40 1.21
C ASP A 189 -3.62 -15.23 0.98
N ASP A 190 -3.70 -16.55 1.13
CA ASP A 190 -2.53 -17.42 0.97
C ASP A 190 -2.07 -17.55 -0.49
N GLY A 191 -2.95 -17.32 -1.46
CA GLY A 191 -2.56 -17.25 -2.88
C GLY A 191 -1.62 -16.07 -3.14
N ILE A 192 -1.96 -14.90 -2.63
CA ILE A 192 -1.12 -13.68 -2.70
C ILE A 192 0.14 -13.85 -1.85
N GLY A 193 0.01 -14.41 -0.64
CA GLY A 193 1.14 -14.68 0.24
C GLY A 193 2.20 -15.58 -0.41
N LYS A 194 1.77 -16.63 -1.13
CA LYS A 194 2.67 -17.51 -1.89
C LYS A 194 3.31 -16.83 -3.09
N GLY A 195 2.59 -15.95 -3.76
CA GLY A 195 3.14 -15.07 -4.79
C GLY A 195 4.26 -14.18 -4.24
N LEU A 196 4.03 -13.56 -3.08
CA LEU A 196 5.02 -12.72 -2.39
C LEU A 196 6.26 -13.51 -1.98
N GLU A 197 6.09 -14.72 -1.43
CA GLU A 197 7.19 -15.60 -1.08
C GLU A 197 8.07 -15.94 -2.30
N THR A 198 7.44 -16.30 -3.42
CA THR A 198 8.13 -16.62 -4.67
C THR A 198 8.92 -15.42 -5.20
N ALA A 199 8.31 -14.23 -5.17
CA ALA A 199 8.98 -13.00 -5.55
C ALA A 199 10.13 -12.64 -4.59
N ALA A 200 9.96 -12.87 -3.28
CA ALA A 200 10.98 -12.63 -2.28
C ALA A 200 12.23 -13.49 -2.49
N GLU A 201 12.05 -14.78 -2.84
CA GLU A 201 13.17 -15.66 -3.17
C GLU A 201 13.91 -15.19 -4.43
N LYS A 202 13.18 -14.85 -5.49
CA LYS A 202 13.78 -14.34 -6.74
C LYS A 202 14.55 -13.04 -6.52
N LEU A 203 14.00 -12.12 -5.70
CA LEU A 203 14.55 -10.80 -5.48
C LEU A 203 15.51 -10.71 -4.29
N ARG A 204 15.78 -11.81 -3.58
CA ARG A 204 16.52 -11.80 -2.31
C ARG A 204 15.96 -10.73 -1.35
N ALA A 205 14.65 -10.66 -1.30
CA ALA A 205 13.89 -9.75 -0.46
C ALA A 205 13.30 -10.53 0.73
N VAL A 206 12.73 -9.79 1.68
CA VAL A 206 11.88 -10.33 2.74
C VAL A 206 10.44 -9.92 2.47
N ALA A 207 9.52 -10.87 2.53
CA ALA A 207 8.08 -10.61 2.42
C ALA A 207 7.47 -10.47 3.82
N TYR A 208 6.73 -9.38 4.03
CA TYR A 208 5.91 -9.21 5.23
C TYR A 208 4.46 -9.54 4.89
N LEU A 209 3.93 -10.57 5.55
CA LEU A 209 2.57 -11.04 5.37
C LEU A 209 1.74 -10.73 6.61
N ASP A 210 0.54 -10.21 6.40
CA ASP A 210 -0.42 -9.96 7.47
C ASP A 210 -1.22 -11.24 7.78
N CYS A 211 -1.56 -11.43 9.07
CA CYS A 211 -2.57 -12.39 9.47
C CYS A 211 -3.98 -11.83 9.24
N ALA A 212 -4.94 -12.74 9.04
CA ALA A 212 -6.36 -12.38 8.96
C ALA A 212 -6.80 -11.62 10.23
N SER A 213 -7.75 -10.70 10.07
CA SER A 213 -8.38 -9.99 11.19
C SER A 213 -8.89 -10.99 12.23
N MET A 214 -8.62 -10.71 13.50
CA MET A 214 -9.06 -11.51 14.64
C MET A 214 -8.59 -12.99 14.64
N ALA A 215 -7.57 -13.36 13.86
CA ALA A 215 -7.06 -14.73 13.83
C ALA A 215 -6.69 -15.25 15.24
N THR A 216 -6.83 -16.54 15.48
CA THR A 216 -6.43 -17.17 16.74
C THR A 216 -4.97 -17.61 16.70
N LEU A 217 -4.34 -17.79 17.87
CA LEU A 217 -2.95 -18.28 17.94
C LEU A 217 -2.73 -19.58 17.15
N PRO A 218 -3.58 -20.63 17.27
CA PRO A 218 -3.41 -21.86 16.51
C PRO A 218 -3.48 -21.65 14.99
N GLU A 219 -4.40 -20.83 14.51
CA GLU A 219 -4.54 -20.52 13.07
C GLU A 219 -3.29 -19.81 12.54
N VAL A 220 -2.74 -18.86 13.31
CA VAL A 220 -1.53 -18.13 12.94
C VAL A 220 -0.31 -19.05 12.90
N VAL A 221 -0.18 -19.96 13.87
CA VAL A 221 0.89 -20.97 13.89
C VAL A 221 0.76 -21.92 12.70
N GLN A 222 -0.46 -22.40 12.41
CA GLN A 222 -0.70 -23.28 11.27
C GLN A 222 -0.37 -22.58 9.96
N ARG A 223 -0.81 -21.33 9.78
CA ARG A 223 -0.49 -20.52 8.61
C ARG A 223 1.02 -20.33 8.46
N ARG A 224 1.74 -20.09 9.56
CA ARG A 224 3.19 -19.92 9.52
C ARG A 224 3.93 -21.16 9.00
N GLN A 225 3.42 -22.37 9.24
CA GLN A 225 4.00 -23.61 8.70
C GLN A 225 3.89 -23.71 7.17
N MET A 226 3.00 -22.94 6.55
CA MET A 226 2.89 -22.92 5.09
C MET A 226 4.05 -22.18 4.43
N TYR A 227 4.77 -21.31 5.14
CA TYR A 227 5.78 -20.40 4.56
C TYR A 227 7.22 -20.73 4.95
N GLY A 228 8.15 -20.38 4.07
CA GLY A 228 9.59 -20.59 4.20
C GLY A 228 10.32 -19.51 5.00
N GLY A 229 11.63 -19.38 4.72
CA GLY A 229 12.54 -18.55 5.50
C GLY A 229 12.54 -17.05 5.16
N ARG A 230 12.06 -16.67 3.97
CA ARG A 230 12.02 -15.26 3.51
C ARG A 230 10.71 -14.56 3.83
N VAL A 231 9.84 -15.21 4.58
CA VAL A 231 8.52 -14.70 4.98
C VAL A 231 8.51 -14.45 6.48
N GLU A 232 8.13 -13.23 6.87
CA GLU A 232 7.83 -12.87 8.24
C GLU A 232 6.32 -12.66 8.34
N LEU A 233 5.65 -13.50 9.13
CA LEU A 233 4.23 -13.40 9.39
C LEU A 233 3.98 -12.40 10.54
N LEU A 234 3.05 -11.48 10.31
CA LEU A 234 2.80 -10.32 11.14
C LEU A 234 1.41 -10.39 11.77
N ARG A 235 1.39 -10.29 13.10
CA ARG A 235 0.19 -10.19 13.92
C ARG A 235 0.40 -9.07 14.95
N PRO A 236 -0.63 -8.33 15.40
CA PRO A 236 -2.00 -8.22 14.91
C PRO A 236 -2.16 -7.07 13.89
N ARG A 237 -3.39 -6.79 13.45
CA ARG A 237 -3.73 -5.50 12.82
C ARG A 237 -3.61 -4.35 13.82
N VAL A 238 -3.27 -3.16 13.33
CA VAL A 238 -2.96 -1.98 14.14
C VAL A 238 -4.00 -0.88 13.95
N GLN A 239 -4.36 -0.18 15.02
CA GLN A 239 -5.35 0.88 14.96
C GLN A 239 -4.68 2.22 14.66
N LYS A 240 -5.22 2.96 13.69
CA LYS A 240 -4.76 4.29 13.28
C LYS A 240 -5.95 5.20 13.00
N VAL A 241 -5.75 6.52 13.16
CA VAL A 241 -6.74 7.52 12.75
C VAL A 241 -6.64 7.73 11.24
N ASN A 242 -7.76 7.59 10.53
CA ASN A 242 -7.86 7.88 9.10
C ASN A 242 -7.88 9.40 8.85
N ALA A 243 -7.81 9.81 7.58
CA ALA A 243 -7.84 11.23 7.22
C ALA A 243 -9.15 11.95 7.62
N SER A 244 -10.23 11.20 7.82
CA SER A 244 -11.54 11.70 8.29
C SER A 244 -11.63 11.85 9.81
N GLY A 245 -10.60 11.42 10.56
CA GLY A 245 -10.58 11.48 12.03
C GLY A 245 -11.15 10.26 12.74
N GLU A 246 -11.56 9.22 12.01
CA GLU A 246 -12.11 7.98 12.58
C GLU A 246 -11.02 6.94 12.84
N LEU A 247 -11.24 6.07 13.82
CA LEU A 247 -10.34 4.97 14.13
C LEU A 247 -10.61 3.77 13.22
N GLU A 248 -9.59 3.33 12.50
CA GLU A 248 -9.64 2.18 11.60
C GLU A 248 -8.54 1.18 11.96
N PHE A 249 -8.82 -0.12 11.79
CA PHE A 249 -7.80 -1.17 11.89
C PHE A 249 -7.15 -1.41 10.54
N ARG A 250 -5.83 -1.27 10.50
CA ARG A 250 -5.01 -1.37 9.30
C ARG A 250 -4.06 -2.57 9.39
N PRO A 251 -3.69 -3.17 8.24
CA PRO A 251 -2.67 -4.21 8.18
C PRO A 251 -1.32 -3.71 8.72
N TYR A 252 -0.53 -4.59 9.32
CA TYR A 252 0.72 -4.20 10.00
C TYR A 252 1.92 -4.15 9.04
N SER A 253 1.87 -4.84 7.90
CA SER A 253 2.95 -4.95 6.93
C SER A 253 3.56 -3.62 6.48
N ALA A 254 2.76 -2.58 6.24
CA ALA A 254 3.27 -1.26 5.85
C ALA A 254 4.07 -0.59 6.98
N PHE A 255 3.56 -0.61 8.21
CA PHE A 255 4.27 -0.09 9.39
C PHE A 255 5.55 -0.87 9.66
N ALA A 256 5.51 -2.21 9.51
CA ALA A 256 6.66 -3.08 9.66
C ALA A 256 7.74 -2.78 8.62
N ALA A 257 7.37 -2.54 7.36
CA ALA A 257 8.28 -2.15 6.29
C ALA A 257 8.92 -0.78 6.55
N GLY A 258 8.12 0.22 6.95
CA GLY A 258 8.63 1.53 7.34
C GLY A 258 9.58 1.45 8.54
N LEU A 259 9.24 0.65 9.55
CA LEU A 259 10.10 0.44 10.71
C LEU A 259 11.43 -0.19 10.30
N ARG A 260 11.39 -1.20 9.43
CA ARG A 260 12.60 -1.84 8.93
C ARG A 260 13.49 -0.85 8.18
N ALA A 261 12.91 -0.06 7.29
CA ALA A 261 13.64 1.00 6.58
C ALA A 261 14.26 2.03 7.53
N ARG A 262 13.55 2.41 8.61
CA ARG A 262 14.09 3.34 9.62
C ARG A 262 15.30 2.75 10.34
N ILE A 263 15.22 1.49 10.76
CA ILE A 263 16.32 0.81 11.45
C ILE A 263 17.53 0.68 10.53
N ASP A 264 17.30 0.30 9.27
CA ASP A 264 18.38 0.15 8.29
C ASP A 264 19.10 1.48 8.06
N LEU A 265 18.38 2.61 8.08
CA LEU A 265 18.94 3.97 7.98
C LEU A 265 19.68 4.43 9.24
N GLU A 266 19.09 4.23 10.43
CA GLU A 266 19.62 4.77 11.69
C GLU A 266 20.69 3.89 12.34
N LYS A 267 20.55 2.56 12.23
CA LYS A 267 21.37 1.56 12.95
C LYS A 267 22.11 0.61 12.01
N GLY A 268 21.71 0.55 10.75
CA GLY A 268 22.25 -0.38 9.77
C GLY A 268 21.45 -1.68 9.64
N TRP A 269 21.61 -2.34 8.49
CA TRP A 269 20.81 -3.51 8.08
C TRP A 269 21.00 -4.77 8.94
N TRP A 270 22.04 -4.83 9.75
CA TRP A 270 22.32 -5.96 10.65
C TRP A 270 21.59 -5.86 12.00
N TRP A 271 20.98 -4.73 12.31
CA TRP A 271 20.20 -4.55 13.53
C TRP A 271 18.80 -5.17 13.34
N SER A 272 18.14 -5.74 14.38
CA SER A 272 16.70 -6.09 14.21
C SER A 272 15.75 -5.07 14.77
N LYS A 273 14.61 -5.16 14.10
CA LYS A 273 13.26 -4.74 14.42
C LYS A 273 12.75 -5.11 15.81
N SER A 274 13.32 -6.13 16.47
CA SER A 274 12.87 -6.48 17.82
C SER A 274 13.18 -5.36 18.82
N ASN A 275 12.24 -5.10 19.73
CA ASN A 275 12.30 -4.06 20.74
C ASN A 275 12.55 -2.65 20.16
N GLN A 276 11.96 -2.38 18.99
CA GLN A 276 11.95 -1.05 18.37
C GLN A 276 10.54 -0.47 18.44
N ASP A 277 10.45 0.80 18.80
CA ASP A 277 9.17 1.52 18.87
C ASP A 277 8.57 1.65 17.48
N ILE A 278 7.25 1.56 17.35
CA ILE A 278 6.56 1.80 16.08
C ILE A 278 5.76 3.10 16.22
N ASN A 279 5.99 4.04 15.29
CA ASN A 279 5.27 5.32 15.29
C ASN A 279 3.83 5.15 14.78
N SER A 280 2.95 6.10 15.12
CA SER A 280 1.61 6.24 14.54
C SER A 280 0.67 5.04 14.73
N ILE A 281 0.87 4.26 15.81
CA ILE A 281 -0.07 3.22 16.27
C ILE A 281 -0.76 3.69 17.55
N LEU A 282 -2.10 3.63 17.57
CA LEU A 282 -2.91 3.96 18.74
C LEU A 282 -3.35 2.71 19.50
N GLY A 283 -3.64 1.65 18.74
CA GLY A 283 -4.35 0.48 19.20
C GLY A 283 -3.80 -0.80 18.57
N LEU A 284 -4.10 -1.93 19.17
CA LEU A 284 -3.94 -3.25 18.56
C LEU A 284 -5.33 -3.88 18.47
N GLU A 285 -5.61 -4.59 17.39
CA GLU A 285 -6.87 -5.34 17.24
C GLU A 285 -6.93 -6.48 18.27
N GLN A 286 -5.83 -7.23 18.39
CA GLN A 286 -5.67 -8.30 19.37
C GLN A 286 -4.43 -8.01 20.21
N VAL A 287 -4.58 -8.02 21.53
CA VAL A 287 -3.46 -7.82 22.44
C VAL A 287 -2.92 -9.19 22.82
N ASP A 288 -1.75 -9.55 22.29
CA ASP A 288 -1.06 -10.78 22.70
C ASP A 288 -0.38 -10.54 24.05
N GLU A 289 -0.65 -11.42 25.02
CA GLU A 289 -0.09 -11.28 26.36
C GLU A 289 1.42 -11.52 26.38
N PHE A 290 2.15 -10.65 27.08
CA PHE A 290 3.57 -10.79 27.33
C PHE A 290 3.89 -10.62 28.82
N ILE A 291 4.38 -11.69 29.43
CA ILE A 291 4.83 -11.72 30.82
C ILE A 291 6.34 -12.00 30.82
N LEU A 292 7.10 -11.13 31.49
CA LEU A 292 8.55 -11.29 31.57
C LEU A 292 8.92 -12.54 32.37
N GLY A 293 9.65 -13.46 31.74
CA GLY A 293 10.12 -14.69 32.38
C GLY A 293 9.13 -15.85 32.32
N ASP A 294 7.92 -15.65 31.80
CA ASP A 294 6.98 -16.73 31.54
C ASP A 294 7.17 -17.26 30.10
N PRO A 295 7.67 -18.49 29.92
CA PRO A 295 7.81 -19.08 28.59
C PRO A 295 6.45 -19.41 27.94
N ASN A 296 5.36 -19.47 28.70
CA ASN A 296 4.04 -19.85 28.20
C ASN A 296 3.19 -18.66 27.75
N CYS A 297 3.69 -17.42 27.84
CA CYS A 297 2.95 -16.26 27.37
C CYS A 297 2.75 -16.31 25.84
N GLU A 298 1.62 -15.79 25.37
CA GLU A 298 1.18 -15.81 23.98
C GLU A 298 2.24 -15.25 23.03
N ALA A 299 2.82 -14.10 23.40
CA ALA A 299 3.87 -13.48 22.61
C ALA A 299 5.11 -14.38 22.47
N ASN A 300 5.47 -15.16 23.50
CA ASN A 300 6.59 -16.10 23.41
C ASN A 300 6.25 -17.31 22.53
N LEU A 301 5.03 -17.84 22.63
CA LEU A 301 4.56 -18.93 21.77
C LEU A 301 4.59 -18.55 20.29
N LEU A 302 4.15 -17.34 19.94
CA LEU A 302 4.21 -16.81 18.57
C LEU A 302 5.65 -16.64 18.08
N ASN A 303 6.53 -16.08 18.92
CA ASN A 303 7.95 -15.92 18.59
C ASN A 303 8.64 -17.27 18.34
N MET A 304 8.36 -18.29 19.15
CA MET A 304 8.89 -19.64 18.96
C MET A 304 8.49 -20.26 17.61
N GLN A 305 7.39 -19.80 17.02
CA GLN A 305 6.91 -20.25 15.71
C GLN A 305 7.35 -19.33 14.58
N ASN A 306 8.23 -18.34 14.81
CA ASN A 306 8.66 -17.34 13.81
C ASN A 306 7.52 -16.42 13.33
N VAL A 307 6.64 -16.04 14.25
CA VAL A 307 5.61 -15.02 14.03
C VAL A 307 5.98 -13.79 14.82
N SER A 308 6.00 -12.64 14.16
CA SER A 308 6.28 -11.36 14.80
C SER A 308 4.99 -10.79 15.38
N THR A 309 5.04 -10.47 16.67
CA THR A 309 3.94 -9.82 17.39
C THR A 309 4.33 -8.43 17.88
N ILE A 310 3.34 -7.67 18.31
CA ILE A 310 3.49 -6.36 18.90
C ILE A 310 3.13 -6.44 20.38
N ILE A 311 4.07 -6.07 21.25
CA ILE A 311 3.86 -6.01 22.69
C ILE A 311 3.80 -4.57 23.17
N ARG A 312 2.96 -4.31 24.18
CA ARG A 312 2.96 -3.05 24.91
C ARG A 312 3.76 -3.22 26.18
N ARG A 313 4.90 -2.53 26.28
CA ARG A 313 5.72 -2.54 27.49
C ARG A 313 5.76 -1.13 28.08
N THR A 314 5.14 -0.96 29.24
CA THR A 314 5.25 0.28 30.03
C THR A 314 6.65 0.36 30.64
N GLY A 315 7.53 1.22 30.10
CA GLY A 315 8.87 1.44 30.68
C GLY A 315 9.86 2.23 29.82
N THR A 316 9.73 2.17 28.49
CA THR A 316 10.15 3.24 27.60
C THR A 316 8.93 4.13 27.38
N SER A 317 9.13 5.45 27.26
CA SER A 317 8.12 6.52 27.08
C SER A 317 6.67 6.04 26.91
N ILE A 318 5.80 6.38 27.88
CA ILE A 318 4.34 6.19 27.90
C ILE A 318 3.77 5.99 26.48
N GLY A 319 3.39 4.75 26.14
CA GLY A 319 2.79 4.41 24.84
C GLY A 319 3.67 3.63 23.86
N ALA A 320 4.90 3.26 24.21
CA ALA A 320 5.79 2.49 23.34
C ALA A 320 5.20 1.10 22.99
N THR A 321 4.95 0.93 21.70
CA THR A 321 4.49 -0.31 21.07
C THR A 321 5.70 -0.92 20.36
N ALA A 322 6.20 -2.04 20.87
CA ALA A 322 7.48 -2.62 20.44
C ALA A 322 7.26 -3.94 19.71
N CYS A 323 7.98 -4.15 18.59
CA CYS A 323 7.96 -5.45 17.93
C CYS A 323 8.65 -6.50 18.80
N ALA A 324 8.00 -7.62 19.05
CA ALA A 324 8.67 -8.84 19.49
C ALA A 324 8.88 -9.71 18.25
N SER A 325 10.12 -9.81 17.80
CA SER A 325 10.55 -10.76 16.78
C SER A 325 11.84 -11.42 17.28
N ILE A 326 11.71 -12.55 17.96
CA ILE A 326 12.83 -13.41 18.33
C ILE A 326 12.76 -14.62 17.40
N ILE A 327 13.44 -14.53 16.26
CA ILE A 327 13.62 -15.66 15.35
C ILE A 327 14.78 -16.53 15.90
N PRO A 328 14.59 -17.83 16.16
CA PRO A 328 15.66 -18.72 16.62
C PRO A 328 16.76 -18.88 15.56
N SER A 329 17.98 -18.52 15.98
CA SER A 329 19.36 -18.91 15.63
C SER A 329 19.76 -19.58 14.30
N GLY A 330 18.97 -19.61 13.23
CA GLY A 330 19.41 -20.10 11.91
C GLY A 330 18.98 -19.24 10.72
N VAL A 331 17.91 -18.45 10.88
CA VAL A 331 17.25 -17.73 9.79
C VAL A 331 16.70 -16.37 10.27
N SER A 332 17.34 -15.74 11.27
CA SER A 332 16.93 -14.38 11.64
C SER A 332 17.05 -13.48 10.41
N SER A 333 16.06 -12.63 10.16
CA SER A 333 16.11 -11.59 9.11
C SER A 333 17.40 -10.76 9.18
N ARG A 334 18.00 -10.72 10.38
CA ARG A 334 19.40 -10.45 10.74
C ARG A 334 20.44 -10.94 9.73
N PHE A 335 20.58 -12.25 9.75
CA PHE A 335 21.60 -13.01 9.05
C PHE A 335 21.27 -13.14 7.56
N ALA A 336 19.99 -13.29 7.22
CA ALA A 336 19.57 -13.30 5.82
C ALA A 336 19.88 -11.96 5.13
N ALA A 337 19.52 -10.82 5.75
CA ALA A 337 19.84 -9.50 5.20
C ALA A 337 21.36 -9.28 5.09
N THR A 338 22.12 -9.71 6.10
CA THR A 338 23.59 -9.59 6.06
C THR A 338 24.20 -10.44 4.95
N ALA A 339 23.78 -11.71 4.83
CA ALA A 339 24.24 -12.62 3.79
C ALA A 339 23.88 -12.11 2.40
N ASP A 340 22.64 -11.69 2.18
CA ASP A 340 22.20 -11.20 0.88
C ASP A 340 22.96 -9.91 0.49
N VAL A 341 23.18 -8.96 1.42
CA VAL A 341 23.95 -7.74 1.14
C VAL A 341 25.42 -8.05 0.81
N ILE A 342 26.04 -9.00 1.52
CA ILE A 342 27.40 -9.46 1.21
C ILE A 342 27.45 -10.12 -0.16
N GLU A 343 26.51 -11.02 -0.45
CA GLU A 343 26.46 -11.73 -1.72
C GLU A 343 26.27 -10.77 -2.90
N ASP A 344 25.33 -9.83 -2.79
CA ASP A 344 25.09 -8.84 -3.83
C ASP A 344 26.30 -7.90 -4.01
N SER A 345 26.97 -7.51 -2.92
CA SER A 345 28.19 -6.70 -2.99
C SER A 345 29.33 -7.43 -3.72
N ILE A 346 29.49 -8.73 -3.44
CA ILE A 346 30.47 -9.59 -4.12
C ILE A 346 30.11 -9.75 -5.60
N GLN A 347 28.85 -10.08 -5.90
CA GLN A 347 28.38 -10.26 -7.29
C GLN A 347 28.57 -8.99 -8.13
N ASN A 348 28.23 -7.82 -7.59
CA ASN A 348 28.43 -6.53 -8.25
C ASN A 348 29.91 -6.24 -8.51
N THR A 349 30.78 -6.61 -7.57
CA THR A 349 32.23 -6.45 -7.73
C THR A 349 32.79 -7.40 -8.81
N VAL A 350 32.37 -8.67 -8.80
CA VAL A 350 32.83 -9.69 -9.76
C VAL A 350 32.35 -9.39 -11.19
N MET A 351 31.19 -8.76 -11.36
CA MET A 351 30.67 -8.32 -12.66
C MET A 351 31.65 -7.41 -13.44
N ILE A 352 32.40 -6.56 -12.74
CA ILE A 352 33.41 -5.68 -13.37
C ILE A 352 34.50 -6.51 -14.07
N TYR A 353 34.89 -7.65 -13.49
CA TYR A 353 35.93 -8.53 -14.01
C TYR A 353 35.46 -9.48 -15.11
N LYS A 354 34.14 -9.61 -15.32
CA LYS A 354 33.55 -10.47 -16.37
C LYS A 354 33.29 -9.73 -17.68
N ARG A 355 33.48 -8.41 -17.73
CA ARG A 355 33.50 -7.68 -19.01
C ARG A 355 34.72 -8.17 -19.82
N PRO A 356 34.54 -8.57 -21.09
CA PRO A 356 35.70 -8.84 -21.93
C PRO A 356 36.57 -7.59 -21.92
N ALA A 357 37.86 -7.75 -21.63
CA ALA A 357 38.81 -6.67 -21.82
C ALA A 357 38.65 -6.18 -23.27
N THR A 358 38.18 -4.95 -23.44
CA THR A 358 38.19 -4.27 -24.74
C THR A 358 39.65 -4.09 -25.13
N GLY A 359 40.15 -5.05 -25.92
CA GLY A 359 41.42 -4.97 -26.65
C GLY A 359 41.23 -4.33 -28.01
#